data_AF-A0A2W5DK74-F1
#
_entry.id   AF-A0A2W5DK74-F1
#
_cell.length_a   1.000
_cell.length_b   1.000
_cell.length_c   1.000
_cell.angle_alpha   90.00
_cell.angle_beta   90.00
_cell.angle_gamma   90.00
#
_symmetry.space_group_name_H-M   'P 1'
#
loop_
_entity.id
_entity.type
_entity.pdbx_description
1 polymer ?
#
loop_
_entity_poly.entity_id
_entity_poly.type
_entity_poly.pdbx_seq_one_letter_code
_entity_poly.pdbx_strand_id
1 'polypeptide(L)'
;MSALRSVWSAWRSLRREEFAVFFGASLLLGAIDLGSLIEYRVGEQLPQVLARHILLPQLTGLVLLLCWLPVARGSSLGAARLRRIVAVTLLGSALGMGASATLVSSLSWPSMCDIISAQHHKPPCTVFSIAAQLGDTLWVFLPSLLIIGVLELQARRRRQDQAAQALLQEHAELRRRALASRLAALQAQVEPGLLFDALVAVEKAYARQDPDASARLDRLIRHLRIALPRLREAGATLDSETELIASYLDLLRDLGGEPPAFEADLGRGGTTSLPPMLLLPLVQRALQLGRPTRCWLRAGPPLCLGFDQAGLGEEDAELAALRERLAVLGARLVCRSGPGRTEFMLELP
;
A
#
# COMPACT_ATOMS: atom_id res chain seq x y z
N MET A 1 27.03 -22.22 24.60
CA MET A 1 27.65 -21.84 23.31
C MET A 1 26.77 -20.92 22.43
N SER A 2 25.44 -20.97 22.51
CA SER A 2 24.54 -20.08 21.74
C SER A 2 24.64 -18.60 22.15
N ALA A 3 24.72 -18.30 23.45
CA ALA A 3 24.79 -16.92 23.97
C ALA A 3 26.07 -16.17 23.51
N LEU A 4 27.24 -16.83 23.57
CA LEU A 4 28.50 -16.25 23.11
C LEU A 4 28.49 -15.96 21.61
N ARG A 5 27.88 -16.84 20.79
CA ARG A 5 27.70 -16.58 19.35
C ARG A 5 26.77 -15.40 19.08
N SER A 6 25.68 -15.27 19.85
CA SER A 6 24.77 -14.11 19.71
C SER A 6 25.45 -12.79 20.06
N VAL A 7 26.26 -12.76 21.14
CA VAL A 7 27.04 -11.57 21.54
C VAL A 7 28.07 -11.21 20.47
N TRP A 8 28.82 -12.20 19.97
CA TRP A 8 29.80 -11.98 18.91
C TRP A 8 29.17 -11.47 17.61
N SER A 9 28.01 -12.03 17.24
CA SER A 9 27.26 -11.57 16.07
C SER A 9 26.72 -10.15 16.24
N ALA A 10 26.31 -9.78 17.46
CA ALA A 10 25.89 -8.43 17.77
C ALA A 10 27.07 -7.47 17.59
N TRP A 11 28.23 -7.73 18.19
CA TRP A 11 29.42 -6.88 18.03
C TRP A 11 29.84 -6.71 16.57
N ARG A 12 29.78 -7.77 15.76
CA ARG A 12 30.07 -7.70 14.33
C ARG A 12 29.05 -6.88 13.52
N SER A 13 27.86 -6.67 14.08
CA SER A 13 26.77 -5.89 13.46
C SER A 13 26.77 -4.40 13.83
N LEU A 14 27.83 -3.92 14.50
CA LEU A 14 28.02 -2.54 14.91
C LEU A 14 27.93 -1.60 13.70
N ARG A 15 27.03 -0.61 13.78
CA ARG A 15 26.89 0.43 12.74
C ARG A 15 27.78 1.62 13.05
N ARG A 16 28.27 2.29 12.00
CA ARG A 16 29.08 3.53 12.14
C ARG A 16 28.30 4.64 12.87
N GLU A 17 27.00 4.74 12.64
CA GLU A 17 26.12 5.69 13.34
C GLU A 17 26.06 5.42 14.86
N GLU A 18 25.91 4.16 15.26
CA GLU A 18 25.87 3.76 16.68
C GLU A 18 27.20 4.11 17.36
N PHE A 19 28.32 3.77 16.72
CA PHE A 19 29.65 4.13 17.22
C PHE A 19 29.83 5.65 17.34
N ALA A 20 29.44 6.42 16.32
CA ALA A 20 29.55 7.88 16.34
C ALA A 20 28.72 8.54 17.45
N VAL A 21 27.51 8.03 17.72
CA VAL A 21 26.64 8.54 18.79
C VAL A 21 27.28 8.30 20.16
N PHE A 22 27.77 7.09 20.45
CA PHE A 22 28.40 6.79 21.74
C PHE A 22 29.74 7.51 21.91
N PHE A 23 30.58 7.55 20.86
CA PHE A 23 31.86 8.26 20.88
C PHE A 23 31.68 9.78 21.07
N GLY A 24 30.72 10.37 20.34
CA GLY A 24 30.39 11.79 20.46
C GLY A 24 29.81 12.15 21.83
N ALA A 25 28.92 11.31 22.37
CA ALA A 25 28.37 11.50 23.71
C ALA A 25 29.45 11.40 24.81
N SER A 26 30.35 10.43 24.70
CA SER A 26 31.51 10.29 25.59
C SER A 26 32.47 11.47 25.51
N LEU A 27 32.71 12.00 24.31
CA LEU A 27 33.53 13.19 24.11
C LEU A 27 32.90 14.42 24.74
N LEU A 28 31.59 14.61 24.57
CA LEU A 28 30.84 15.70 25.19
C LEU A 28 30.87 15.60 26.72
N LEU A 29 30.70 14.40 27.28
CA LEU A 29 30.79 14.18 28.73
C LEU A 29 32.17 14.57 29.27
N GLY A 30 33.24 14.18 28.57
CA GLY A 30 34.62 14.55 28.95
C GLY A 30 34.93 16.04 28.82
N ALA A 31 34.24 16.73 27.90
CA ALA A 31 34.41 18.16 27.68
C ALA A 31 33.71 19.05 28.72
N ILE A 32 32.71 18.53 29.46
CA ILE A 32 31.98 19.28 30.51
C ILE A 32 32.95 19.83 31.58
N ASP A 33 33.94 19.03 31.96
CA ASP A 33 34.92 19.40 32.99
C ASP A 33 36.13 20.18 32.44
N LEU A 34 36.17 20.43 31.12
CA LEU A 34 37.26 21.19 30.50
C LEU A 34 37.24 22.67 30.93
N GLY A 35 36.05 23.21 31.23
CA GLY A 35 35.88 24.57 31.72
C GLY A 35 36.59 24.81 33.06
N SER A 36 36.54 23.83 33.98
CA SER A 36 37.27 23.91 35.25
C SER A 36 38.79 23.92 35.08
N LEU A 37 39.34 23.36 34.00
CA LEU A 37 40.79 23.36 33.77
C LEU A 37 41.34 24.78 33.51
N ILE A 38 40.53 25.67 32.93
CA ILE A 38 40.89 27.06 32.67
C ILE A 38 40.96 27.86 33.98
N GLU A 39 40.10 27.53 34.94
CA GLU A 39 39.96 28.25 36.21
C GLU A 39 41.09 27.92 37.20
N TYR A 40 41.62 26.68 37.19
CA TYR A 40 42.54 26.18 38.21
C TYR A 40 44.05 26.21 37.86
N ARG A 41 44.46 26.69 36.67
CA ARG A 41 45.87 26.79 36.21
C ARG A 41 46.74 25.56 36.55
N VAL A 42 46.45 24.44 35.87
CA VAL A 42 47.04 23.12 36.09
C VAL A 42 48.57 23.01 35.79
N GLY A 43 49.21 24.06 35.26
CA GLY A 43 50.67 24.11 35.07
C GLY A 43 51.20 23.02 34.12
N GLU A 44 52.35 22.41 34.43
CA GLU A 44 53.00 21.38 33.58
C GLU A 44 52.25 20.04 33.51
N GLN A 45 51.26 19.80 34.38
CA GLN A 45 50.48 18.55 34.41
C GLN A 45 49.27 18.57 33.46
N LEU A 46 49.06 19.68 32.73
CA LEU A 46 47.98 19.86 31.76
C LEU A 46 47.82 18.70 30.76
N PRO A 47 48.87 18.15 30.10
CA PRO A 47 48.69 17.08 29.11
C PRO A 47 48.17 15.78 29.73
N GLN A 48 48.56 15.47 30.98
CA GLN A 48 48.12 14.27 31.68
C GLN A 48 46.65 14.37 32.11
N VAL A 49 46.25 15.55 32.61
CA VAL A 49 44.87 15.82 32.99
C VAL A 49 43.95 15.82 31.75
N LEU A 50 44.39 16.42 30.65
CA LEU A 50 43.63 16.42 29.39
C LEU A 50 43.49 15.01 28.81
N ALA A 51 44.57 14.21 28.83
CA ALA A 51 44.52 12.81 28.42
C ALA A 51 43.52 12.00 29.27
N ARG A 52 43.48 12.25 30.58
CA ARG A 52 42.53 11.60 31.50
C ARG A 52 41.06 11.96 31.19
N HIS A 53 40.76 13.24 30.98
CA HIS A 53 39.39 13.70 30.67
C HIS A 53 38.91 13.25 29.28
N ILE A 54 39.81 12.96 28.34
CA ILE A 54 39.43 12.44 27.02
C ILE A 54 39.37 10.90 27.03
N LEU A 55 40.36 10.20 27.59
CA LEU A 55 40.48 8.75 27.46
C LEU A 55 39.49 7.99 28.37
N LEU A 56 39.25 8.46 29.60
CA LEU A 56 38.37 7.74 30.52
C LEU A 56 36.91 7.70 30.05
N PRO A 57 36.29 8.82 29.60
CA PRO A 57 34.92 8.78 29.07
C PRO A 57 34.79 7.97 27.78
N GLN A 58 35.86 7.87 26.97
CA GLN A 58 35.86 7.04 25.76
C GLN A 58 35.90 5.55 26.10
N LEU A 59 36.67 5.16 27.11
CA LEU A 59 36.67 3.77 27.60
C LEU A 59 35.32 3.37 28.18
N THR A 60 34.70 4.23 29.01
CA THR A 60 33.36 3.95 29.57
C THR A 60 32.30 3.88 28.49
N GLY A 61 32.34 4.78 27.50
CA GLY A 61 31.44 4.76 26.34
C GLY A 61 31.57 3.49 25.50
N LEU A 62 32.79 3.01 25.28
CA LEU A 62 33.06 1.79 24.53
C LEU A 62 32.55 0.54 25.27
N VAL A 63 32.77 0.47 26.59
CA VAL A 63 32.22 -0.62 27.43
C VAL A 63 30.68 -0.59 27.40
N LEU A 64 30.07 0.58 27.53
CA LEU A 64 28.62 0.75 27.45
C LEU A 64 28.06 0.31 26.09
N LEU A 65 28.71 0.69 24.99
CA LEU A 65 28.34 0.29 23.63
C LEU A 65 28.38 -1.24 23.48
N LEU A 66 29.46 -1.89 23.95
CA LEU A 66 29.63 -3.34 23.88
C LEU A 66 28.60 -4.09 24.73
N CYS A 67 28.24 -3.56 25.91
CA CYS A 67 27.19 -4.10 26.76
C CYS A 67 25.80 -3.92 26.14
N TRP A 68 25.54 -2.77 25.51
CA TRP A 68 24.22 -2.44 24.94
C TRP A 68 23.88 -3.25 23.68
N LEU A 69 24.84 -3.46 22.78
CA LEU A 69 24.61 -4.07 21.46
C LEU A 69 23.86 -5.42 21.49
N PRO A 70 24.22 -6.38 22.36
CA PRO A 70 23.51 -7.65 22.48
C PRO A 70 22.03 -7.49 22.86
N VAL A 71 21.71 -6.50 23.70
CA VAL A 71 20.32 -6.19 24.10
C VAL A 71 19.57 -5.52 22.97
N ALA A 72 20.22 -4.60 22.24
CA ALA A 72 19.63 -3.92 21.10
C ALA A 72 19.22 -4.91 20.00
N ARG A 73 20.02 -5.96 19.78
CA ARG A 73 19.77 -7.02 18.79
C ARG A 73 18.93 -8.19 19.32
N GLY A 74 18.63 -8.23 20.62
CA GLY A 74 17.79 -9.25 21.23
C GLY A 74 16.29 -9.08 20.90
N SER A 75 15.56 -10.20 20.83
CA SER A 75 14.14 -10.25 20.43
C SER A 75 13.13 -10.00 21.56
N SER A 76 13.57 -9.63 22.78
CA SER A 76 12.63 -9.41 23.88
C SER A 76 11.71 -8.22 23.61
N LEU A 77 10.41 -8.40 23.80
CA LEU A 77 9.38 -7.38 23.60
C LEU A 77 8.86 -6.86 24.97
N GLY A 78 8.30 -5.64 24.98
CA GLY A 78 7.59 -5.08 26.13
C GLY A 78 8.45 -4.73 27.35
N ALA A 79 7.87 -4.85 28.55
CA ALA A 79 8.48 -4.45 29.83
C ALA A 79 9.76 -5.22 30.17
N ALA A 80 9.88 -6.48 29.71
CA ALA A 80 11.09 -7.29 29.89
C ALA A 80 12.31 -6.69 29.16
N ARG A 81 12.09 -6.07 27.99
CA ARG A 81 13.15 -5.37 27.25
C ARG A 81 13.64 -4.14 28.00
N LEU A 82 12.73 -3.35 28.56
CA LEU A 82 13.06 -2.16 29.32
C LEU A 82 13.90 -2.51 30.57
N ARG A 83 13.49 -3.53 31.32
CA ARG A 83 14.26 -4.03 32.48
C ARG A 83 15.66 -4.49 32.09
N ARG A 84 15.81 -5.20 30.96
CA ARG A 84 17.11 -5.64 30.44
C ARG A 84 17.99 -4.47 30.01
N ILE A 85 17.43 -3.47 29.32
CA ILE A 85 18.15 -2.25 28.95
C ILE A 85 18.66 -1.55 30.20
N VAL A 86 17.81 -1.29 31.18
CA VAL A 86 18.18 -0.64 32.44
C VAL A 86 19.28 -1.44 33.16
N ALA A 87 19.11 -2.76 33.30
CA ALA A 87 20.08 -3.62 33.97
C ALA A 87 21.44 -3.65 33.25
N VAL A 88 21.45 -3.68 31.92
CA VAL A 88 22.68 -3.73 31.13
C VAL A 88 23.38 -2.37 31.04
N THR A 89 22.64 -1.26 31.00
CA THR A 89 23.22 0.08 31.11
C THR A 89 23.86 0.25 32.49
N LEU A 90 23.19 -0.19 33.56
CA LEU A 90 23.73 -0.13 34.93
C LEU A 90 25.00 -0.96 35.07
N LEU A 91 24.98 -2.19 34.53
CA LEU A 91 26.13 -3.09 34.54
C LEU A 91 27.28 -2.55 33.69
N GLY A 92 26.99 -1.98 32.51
CA GLY A 92 27.99 -1.34 31.65
C GLY A 92 28.61 -0.09 32.28
N SER A 93 27.82 0.74 32.96
CA SER A 93 28.32 1.89 33.73
C SER A 93 29.21 1.44 34.89
N ALA A 94 28.79 0.41 35.65
CA ALA A 94 29.58 -0.12 36.76
C ALA A 94 30.91 -0.74 36.28
N LEU A 95 30.89 -1.51 35.18
CA LEU A 95 32.09 -2.08 34.58
C LEU A 95 33.02 -1.01 34.00
N GLY A 96 32.46 0.00 33.31
CA GLY A 96 33.22 1.11 32.77
C GLY A 96 33.93 1.91 33.87
N MET A 97 33.21 2.24 34.94
CA MET A 97 33.77 2.94 36.10
C MET A 97 34.82 2.09 36.82
N GLY A 98 34.58 0.79 37.02
CA GLY A 98 35.56 -0.13 37.59
C GLY A 98 36.85 -0.20 36.75
N ALA A 99 36.73 -0.37 35.44
CA ALA A 99 37.87 -0.37 34.52
C ALA A 99 38.64 0.96 34.58
N SER A 100 37.93 2.08 34.62
CA SER A 100 38.51 3.43 34.72
C SER A 100 39.27 3.61 36.04
N ALA A 101 38.71 3.16 37.15
CA ALA A 101 39.36 3.21 38.47
C ALA A 101 40.64 2.35 38.49
N THR A 102 40.58 1.12 37.94
CA THR A 102 41.77 0.25 37.87
C THR A 102 42.88 0.86 36.99
N LEU A 103 42.52 1.47 35.85
CA LEU A 103 43.46 2.10 34.95
C LEU A 103 44.14 3.32 35.59
N VAL A 104 43.36 4.18 36.23
CA VAL A 104 43.88 5.36 36.96
C VAL A 104 44.82 4.95 38.09
N SER A 105 44.48 3.90 38.84
CA SER A 105 45.35 3.39 39.92
C SER A 105 46.66 2.82 39.41
N SER A 106 46.68 2.26 38.19
CA SER A 106 47.87 1.64 37.59
C SER A 106 48.80 2.67 36.93
N LEU A 107 48.24 3.75 36.36
CA LEU A 107 49.02 4.80 35.68
C LEU A 107 49.41 5.97 36.59
N SER A 108 48.98 6.00 37.85
CA SER A 108 49.23 7.08 38.82
C SER A 108 48.89 8.48 38.28
N TRP A 109 47.85 8.58 37.44
CA TRP A 109 47.43 9.88 36.89
C TRP A 109 46.78 10.74 37.99
N PRO A 110 47.31 11.93 38.28
CA PRO A 110 46.71 12.82 39.28
C PRO A 110 45.30 13.23 38.81
N SER A 111 44.33 13.26 39.72
CA SER A 111 43.02 13.85 39.44
C SER A 111 43.08 15.36 39.68
N MET A 112 42.16 16.10 39.07
CA MET A 112 42.00 17.54 39.33
C MET A 112 41.79 17.81 40.84
N CYS A 113 41.05 16.95 41.53
CA CYS A 113 40.85 17.04 42.98
C CYS A 113 42.15 16.80 43.76
N ASP A 114 43.03 15.88 43.34
CA ASP A 114 44.32 15.66 44.01
C ASP A 114 45.24 16.88 43.88
N ILE A 115 45.23 17.54 42.72
CA ILE A 115 46.02 18.76 42.48
C ILE A 115 45.53 19.91 43.37
N ILE A 116 44.21 20.10 43.46
CA ILE A 116 43.59 21.13 44.33
C ILE A 116 43.82 20.81 45.80
N SER A 117 43.69 19.54 46.19
CA SER A 117 43.91 19.09 47.57
C SER A 117 45.36 19.28 48.00
N ALA A 118 46.31 18.99 47.10
CA ALA A 118 47.73 19.24 47.30
C ALA A 118 48.04 20.74 47.50
N GLN A 119 47.38 21.63 46.75
CA GLN A 119 47.50 23.09 46.94
C GLN A 119 46.99 23.54 48.33
N HIS A 120 45.96 22.86 48.86
CA HIS A 120 45.36 23.19 50.16
C HIS A 120 45.88 22.35 51.34
N HIS A 121 46.98 21.59 51.17
CA HIS A 121 47.56 20.71 52.21
C HIS A 121 46.55 19.71 52.81
N LYS A 122 45.60 19.25 51.98
CA LYS A 122 44.57 18.28 52.35
C LYS A 122 44.97 16.88 51.86
N PRO A 123 44.44 15.79 52.47
CA PRO A 123 44.70 14.45 51.99
C PRO A 123 44.22 14.25 50.54
N PRO A 124 44.86 13.37 49.75
CA PRO A 124 44.49 13.14 48.36
C PRO A 124 43.04 12.67 48.23
N CYS A 125 42.34 13.12 47.19
CA CYS A 125 40.94 12.78 46.95
C CYS A 125 40.77 11.34 46.41
N THR A 126 41.86 10.68 46.04
CA THR A 126 41.90 9.30 45.51
C THR A 126 41.65 8.20 46.54
N VAL A 127 41.19 8.53 47.76
CA VAL A 127 40.76 7.52 48.73
C VAL A 127 39.48 6.85 48.22
N PHE A 128 39.52 5.54 48.04
CA PHE A 128 38.38 4.74 47.61
C PHE A 128 37.20 4.92 48.58
N SER A 129 36.14 5.59 48.11
CA SER A 129 34.89 5.77 48.85
C SER A 129 33.74 5.21 48.04
N ILE A 130 33.00 4.27 48.64
CA ILE A 130 31.83 3.64 48.02
C ILE A 130 30.80 4.70 47.63
N ALA A 131 30.64 5.76 48.44
CA ALA A 131 29.70 6.85 48.17
C ALA A 131 30.10 7.68 46.93
N ALA A 132 31.38 7.98 46.75
CA ALA A 132 31.89 8.69 45.58
C ALA A 132 31.71 7.84 44.30
N GLN A 133 32.03 6.55 44.40
CA GLN A 133 31.93 5.62 43.28
C GLN A 133 30.48 5.37 42.82
N LEU A 134 29.53 5.36 43.75
CA LEU A 134 28.10 5.32 43.45
C LEU A 134 27.65 6.60 42.74
N GLY A 135 28.12 7.77 43.20
CA GLY A 135 27.84 9.07 42.57
C GLY A 135 28.29 9.13 41.11
N ASP A 136 29.55 8.78 40.85
CA ASP A 136 30.11 8.79 39.50
C ASP A 136 29.44 7.78 38.57
N THR A 137 29.09 6.59 39.10
CA THR A 137 28.34 5.58 38.34
C THR A 137 26.96 6.10 37.96
N LEU A 138 26.27 6.80 38.87
CA LEU A 138 24.95 7.39 38.61
C LEU A 138 25.03 8.53 37.59
N TRP A 139 26.10 9.34 37.67
CA TRP A 139 26.36 10.46 36.76
C TRP A 139 26.55 10.01 35.31
N VAL A 140 27.22 8.87 35.08
CA VAL A 140 27.36 8.27 33.74
C VAL A 140 26.09 7.51 33.32
N PHE A 141 25.41 6.87 34.27
CA PHE A 141 24.24 6.03 34.00
C PHE A 141 23.04 6.83 33.43
N LEU A 142 22.71 7.98 34.02
CA LEU A 142 21.57 8.81 33.61
C LEU A 142 21.62 9.28 32.13
N PRO A 143 22.70 9.92 31.65
CA PRO A 143 22.80 10.35 30.25
C PRO A 143 22.88 9.15 29.30
N SER A 144 23.55 8.07 29.70
CA SER A 144 23.62 6.84 28.91
C SER A 144 22.25 6.19 28.72
N LEU A 145 21.43 6.15 29.77
CA LEU A 145 20.05 5.64 29.72
C LEU A 145 19.18 6.50 28.79
N LEU A 146 19.35 7.83 28.82
CA LEU A 146 18.62 8.75 27.95
C LEU A 146 18.96 8.50 26.47
N ILE A 147 20.25 8.44 26.13
CA ILE A 147 20.71 8.20 24.74
C ILE A 147 20.17 6.86 24.22
N ILE A 148 20.31 5.81 25.01
CA ILE A 148 19.80 4.48 24.66
C ILE A 148 18.26 4.51 24.49
N GLY A 149 17.55 5.23 25.35
CA GLY A 149 16.10 5.41 25.26
C GLY A 149 15.67 6.10 23.96
N VAL A 150 16.39 7.15 23.54
CA VAL A 150 16.14 7.86 22.28
C VAL A 150 16.38 6.95 21.07
N LEU A 151 17.48 6.20 21.04
CA LEU A 151 17.79 5.26 19.96
C LEU A 151 16.70 4.17 19.82
N GLU A 152 16.21 3.64 20.93
CA GLU A 152 15.11 2.67 20.93
C GLU A 152 13.79 3.27 20.45
N LEU A 153 13.45 4.49 20.87
CA LEU A 153 12.25 5.16 20.42
C LEU A 153 12.30 5.44 18.91
N GLN A 154 13.43 5.90 18.40
CA GLN A 154 13.63 6.09 16.96
C GLN A 154 13.52 4.78 16.19
N ALA A 155 14.14 3.70 16.69
CA ALA A 155 14.04 2.38 16.08
C ALA A 155 12.59 1.86 16.05
N ARG A 156 11.81 2.09 17.13
CA ARG A 156 10.38 1.74 17.18
C ARG A 156 9.56 2.54 16.17
N ARG A 157 9.76 3.86 16.09
CA ARG A 157 9.08 4.73 15.12
C ARG A 157 9.36 4.28 13.69
N ARG A 158 10.63 4.05 13.34
CA ARG A 158 11.02 3.54 12.00
C ARG A 158 10.32 2.24 11.64
N ARG A 159 10.17 1.30 12.59
CA ARG A 159 9.45 0.04 12.36
C ARG A 159 7.95 0.26 12.14
N GLN A 160 7.34 1.18 12.89
CA GLN A 160 5.94 1.54 12.71
C GLN A 160 5.69 2.24 11.36
N ASP A 161 6.57 3.16 10.98
CA ASP A 161 6.49 3.87 9.70
C ASP A 161 6.63 2.90 8.51
N GLN A 162 7.57 1.96 8.59
CA GLN A 162 7.75 0.90 7.58
C GLN A 162 6.50 0.01 7.47
N ALA A 163 5.91 -0.39 8.59
CA ALA A 163 4.68 -1.20 8.58
C ALA A 163 3.50 -0.41 7.99
N ALA A 164 3.36 0.88 8.31
CA ALA A 164 2.32 1.73 7.74
C ALA A 164 2.49 1.93 6.23
N GLN A 165 3.73 2.12 5.75
CA GLN A 165 4.03 2.23 4.33
C GLN A 165 3.68 0.94 3.56
N ALA A 166 3.99 -0.23 4.13
CA ALA A 166 3.63 -1.51 3.53
C ALA A 166 2.12 -1.65 3.35
N LEU A 167 1.33 -1.32 4.38
CA LEU A 167 -0.13 -1.34 4.30
C LEU A 167 -0.69 -0.38 3.24
N LEU A 168 -0.13 0.84 3.14
CA LEU A 168 -0.54 1.81 2.12
C LEU A 168 -0.26 1.31 0.70
N GLN A 169 0.87 0.62 0.48
CA GLN A 169 1.21 0.01 -0.81
C GLN A 169 0.23 -1.12 -1.16
N GLU A 170 -0.06 -2.02 -0.23
CA GLU A 170 -1.05 -3.09 -0.43
C GLU A 170 -2.43 -2.52 -0.78
N HIS A 171 -2.89 -1.49 -0.06
CA HIS A 171 -4.16 -0.82 -0.37
C HIS A 171 -4.17 -0.15 -1.75
N ALA A 172 -3.06 0.46 -2.17
CA ALA A 172 -2.95 1.08 -3.49
C ALA A 172 -2.98 0.03 -4.61
N GLU A 173 -2.31 -1.11 -4.43
CA GLU A 173 -2.36 -2.23 -5.38
C GLU A 173 -3.76 -2.81 -5.52
N LEU A 174 -4.46 -3.05 -4.41
CA LEU A 174 -5.84 -3.56 -4.43
C LEU A 174 -6.78 -2.58 -5.15
N ARG A 175 -6.64 -1.28 -4.90
CA ARG A 175 -7.42 -0.24 -5.62
C ARG A 175 -7.12 -0.26 -7.11
N ARG A 176 -5.84 -0.37 -7.51
CA ARG A 176 -5.46 -0.46 -8.93
C ARG A 176 -6.06 -1.69 -9.59
N ARG A 177 -6.01 -2.86 -8.96
CA ARG A 177 -6.61 -4.10 -9.48
C ARG A 177 -8.14 -3.97 -9.63
N ALA A 178 -8.81 -3.36 -8.64
CA ALA A 178 -10.25 -3.12 -8.70
C ALA A 178 -10.65 -2.09 -9.77
N LEU A 179 -9.83 -1.06 -10.00
CA LEU A 179 -10.05 -0.10 -11.09
C LEU A 179 -9.79 -0.76 -12.45
N ALA A 180 -8.73 -1.57 -12.57
CA ALA A 180 -8.43 -2.30 -13.79
C ALA A 180 -9.54 -3.30 -14.14
N SER A 181 -10.12 -4.01 -13.17
CA SER A 181 -11.25 -4.92 -13.41
C SER A 181 -12.51 -4.16 -13.83
N ARG A 182 -12.80 -3.00 -13.21
CA ARG A 182 -13.90 -2.12 -13.64
C ARG A 182 -13.69 -1.57 -15.05
N LEU A 183 -12.47 -1.16 -15.40
CA LEU A 183 -12.14 -0.69 -16.74
C LEU A 183 -12.27 -1.81 -17.78
N ALA A 184 -11.78 -3.02 -17.47
CA ALA A 184 -11.96 -4.19 -18.33
C ALA A 184 -13.45 -4.53 -18.54
N ALA A 185 -14.27 -4.46 -17.47
CA ALA A 185 -15.71 -4.69 -17.55
C ALA A 185 -16.46 -3.61 -18.37
N LEU A 186 -15.95 -2.37 -18.40
CA LEU A 186 -16.50 -1.29 -19.22
C LEU A 186 -16.06 -1.39 -20.69
N GLN A 187 -14.84 -1.86 -20.96
CA GLN A 187 -14.34 -2.06 -22.33
C GLN A 187 -15.07 -3.19 -23.07
N ALA A 188 -15.58 -4.20 -22.35
CA ALA A 188 -16.29 -5.34 -22.94
C ALA A 188 -17.67 -5.00 -23.54
N GLN A 189 -18.20 -3.79 -23.31
CA GLN A 189 -19.61 -3.47 -23.60
C GLN A 189 -19.84 -2.64 -24.88
N VAL A 190 -18.79 -2.19 -25.57
CA VAL A 190 -18.91 -1.57 -26.90
C VAL A 190 -18.19 -2.48 -27.88
N GLU A 191 -18.92 -3.07 -28.83
CA GLU A 191 -18.36 -3.91 -29.89
C GLU A 191 -17.46 -3.04 -30.79
N PRO A 192 -16.11 -3.10 -30.63
CA PRO A 192 -15.23 -2.14 -31.28
C PRO A 192 -15.23 -2.34 -32.81
N GLY A 193 -15.38 -3.60 -33.24
CA GLY A 193 -15.46 -3.99 -34.64
C GLY A 193 -16.58 -3.26 -35.37
N LEU A 194 -17.81 -3.28 -34.82
CA LEU A 194 -18.96 -2.60 -35.41
C LEU A 194 -18.71 -1.11 -35.65
N LEU A 195 -18.07 -0.41 -34.70
CA LEU A 195 -17.76 1.01 -34.84
C LEU A 195 -16.71 1.26 -35.93
N PHE A 196 -15.66 0.45 -35.98
CA PHE A 196 -14.66 0.56 -37.04
C PHE A 196 -15.25 0.25 -38.41
N ASP A 197 -16.08 -0.80 -38.52
CA ASP A 197 -16.77 -1.15 -39.76
C ASP A 197 -17.70 -0.02 -40.20
N ALA A 198 -18.43 0.60 -39.26
CA ALA A 198 -19.30 1.74 -39.53
C ALA A 198 -18.53 2.96 -40.04
N LEU A 199 -17.39 3.28 -39.43
CA LEU A 199 -16.53 4.37 -39.88
C LEU A 199 -15.97 4.10 -41.28
N VAL A 200 -15.49 2.89 -41.54
CA VAL A 200 -14.98 2.49 -42.86
C VAL A 200 -16.09 2.52 -43.92
N ALA A 201 -17.32 2.12 -43.59
CA ALA A 201 -18.46 2.19 -44.49
C ALA A 201 -18.83 3.65 -44.81
N VAL A 202 -18.83 4.54 -43.81
CA VAL A 202 -19.05 5.98 -44.01
C VAL A 202 -17.94 6.59 -44.87
N GLU A 203 -16.67 6.28 -44.60
CA GLU A 203 -15.53 6.76 -45.39
C GLU A 203 -15.67 6.34 -46.87
N LYS A 204 -16.03 5.08 -47.12
CA LYS A 204 -16.29 4.57 -48.48
C LYS A 204 -17.48 5.27 -49.14
N ALA A 205 -18.55 5.56 -48.40
CA ALA A 205 -19.71 6.27 -48.91
C ALA A 205 -19.35 7.70 -49.36
N TYR A 206 -18.56 8.42 -48.55
CA TYR A 206 -18.04 9.74 -48.93
C TYR A 206 -17.10 9.67 -50.15
N ALA A 207 -16.19 8.69 -50.19
CA ALA A 207 -15.28 8.50 -51.32
C ALA A 207 -16.02 8.22 -52.64
N ARG A 208 -17.21 7.59 -52.58
CA ARG A 208 -18.05 7.28 -53.74
C ARG A 208 -19.09 8.36 -54.06
N GLN A 209 -19.11 9.48 -53.32
CA GLN A 209 -20.13 10.52 -53.43
C GLN A 209 -21.57 9.98 -53.29
N ASP A 210 -21.75 8.99 -52.40
CA ASP A 210 -23.07 8.44 -52.07
C ASP A 210 -23.93 9.54 -51.42
N PRO A 211 -25.13 9.85 -51.95
CA PRO A 211 -26.03 10.84 -51.36
C PRO A 211 -26.40 10.53 -49.90
N ASP A 212 -26.33 9.27 -49.47
CA ASP A 212 -26.68 8.84 -48.12
C ASP A 212 -25.50 8.89 -47.12
N ALA A 213 -24.29 9.29 -47.56
CA ALA A 213 -23.10 9.29 -46.71
C ALA A 213 -23.27 10.10 -45.41
N SER A 214 -23.84 11.30 -45.50
CA SER A 214 -24.13 12.14 -44.32
C SER A 214 -25.19 11.51 -43.41
N ALA A 215 -26.21 10.88 -43.98
CA ALA A 215 -27.26 10.23 -43.20
C ALA A 215 -26.73 9.00 -42.43
N ARG A 216 -25.79 8.25 -43.01
CA ARG A 216 -25.08 7.14 -42.35
C ARG A 216 -24.23 7.62 -41.18
N LEU A 217 -23.49 8.73 -41.36
CA LEU A 217 -22.72 9.35 -40.29
C LEU A 217 -23.62 9.84 -39.15
N ASP A 218 -24.75 10.48 -39.46
CA ASP A 218 -25.72 10.92 -38.46
C ASP A 218 -26.33 9.76 -37.66
N ARG A 219 -26.59 8.61 -38.32
CA ARG A 219 -27.06 7.39 -37.65
C ARG A 219 -26.00 6.79 -36.73
N LEU A 220 -24.73 6.77 -37.15
CA LEU A 220 -23.61 6.37 -36.29
C LEU A 220 -23.47 7.28 -35.06
N ILE A 221 -23.53 8.60 -35.25
CA ILE A 221 -23.48 9.57 -34.14
C ILE A 221 -24.68 9.39 -33.21
N ARG A 222 -25.88 9.18 -33.76
CA ARG A 222 -27.09 8.89 -32.99
C ARG A 222 -26.93 7.64 -32.14
N HIS A 223 -26.43 6.56 -32.73
CA HIS A 223 -26.16 5.31 -32.00
C HIS A 223 -25.19 5.53 -30.84
N LEU A 224 -24.07 6.21 -31.08
CA LEU A 224 -23.09 6.54 -30.05
C LEU A 224 -23.69 7.40 -28.92
N ARG A 225 -24.55 8.37 -29.24
CA ARG A 225 -25.26 9.20 -28.24
C ARG A 225 -26.23 8.38 -27.39
N ILE A 226 -26.87 7.36 -27.96
CA ILE A 226 -27.78 6.47 -27.24
C ILE A 226 -27.00 5.47 -26.38
N ALA A 227 -25.90 4.92 -26.90
CA ALA A 227 -25.13 3.86 -26.25
C ALA A 227 -24.18 4.38 -25.13
N LEU A 228 -23.50 5.51 -25.33
CA LEU A 228 -22.45 5.99 -24.41
C LEU A 228 -22.93 6.38 -22.99
N PRO A 229 -24.06 7.08 -22.79
CA PRO A 229 -24.55 7.42 -21.45
C PRO A 229 -24.84 6.18 -20.60
N ARG A 230 -25.26 5.10 -21.24
CA ARG A 230 -25.69 3.84 -20.59
C ARG A 230 -24.54 3.01 -20.02
N LEU A 231 -23.32 3.28 -20.45
CA LEU A 231 -22.11 2.73 -19.85
C LEU A 231 -21.73 3.45 -18.54
N ARG A 232 -22.31 4.64 -18.29
CA ARG A 232 -21.96 5.51 -17.16
C ARG A 232 -23.07 5.59 -16.10
N GLU A 233 -24.32 5.41 -16.49
CA GLU A 233 -25.49 5.52 -15.60
C GLU A 233 -26.03 4.15 -15.17
N ALA A 234 -26.45 4.03 -13.91
CA ALA A 234 -26.84 2.77 -13.27
C ALA A 234 -28.29 2.32 -13.55
N GLY A 235 -29.10 3.12 -14.27
CA GLY A 235 -30.51 2.83 -14.52
C GLY A 235 -30.88 3.03 -15.98
N ALA A 236 -31.42 1.99 -16.62
CA ALA A 236 -32.06 2.06 -17.92
C ALA A 236 -33.56 1.76 -17.79
N THR A 237 -34.35 2.17 -18.78
CA THR A 237 -35.76 1.76 -18.93
C THR A 237 -35.91 0.79 -20.10
N LEU A 238 -37.00 0.03 -20.13
CA LEU A 238 -37.32 -0.84 -21.27
C LEU A 238 -37.44 -0.07 -22.59
N ASP A 239 -38.03 1.13 -22.55
CA ASP A 239 -38.07 2.04 -23.71
C ASP A 239 -36.67 2.38 -24.20
N SER A 240 -35.78 2.72 -23.26
CA SER A 240 -34.41 3.03 -23.62
C SER A 240 -33.73 1.81 -24.23
N GLU A 241 -33.77 0.62 -23.62
CA GLU A 241 -33.15 -0.60 -24.17
C GLU A 241 -33.68 -0.93 -25.58
N THR A 242 -34.99 -0.70 -25.81
CA THR A 242 -35.62 -0.86 -27.13
C THR A 242 -35.04 0.12 -28.15
N GLU A 243 -34.87 1.39 -27.78
CA GLU A 243 -34.25 2.41 -28.64
C GLU A 243 -32.80 2.06 -29.02
N LEU A 244 -32.06 1.47 -28.08
CA LEU A 244 -30.68 1.04 -28.32
C LEU A 244 -30.61 -0.14 -29.30
N ILE A 245 -31.48 -1.13 -29.15
CA ILE A 245 -31.58 -2.26 -30.10
C ILE A 245 -31.95 -1.74 -31.49
N ALA A 246 -32.97 -0.89 -31.59
CA ALA A 246 -33.39 -0.33 -32.87
C ALA A 246 -32.25 0.42 -33.56
N SER A 247 -31.54 1.28 -32.82
CA SER A 247 -30.40 2.02 -33.34
C SER A 247 -29.23 1.12 -33.76
N TYR A 248 -28.98 0.02 -33.05
CA TYR A 248 -27.96 -0.96 -33.41
C TYR A 248 -28.31 -1.70 -34.71
N LEU A 249 -29.55 -2.15 -34.85
CA LEU A 249 -30.02 -2.85 -36.05
C LEU A 249 -30.03 -1.94 -37.27
N ASP A 250 -30.39 -0.66 -37.12
CA ASP A 250 -30.30 0.32 -38.21
C ASP A 250 -28.86 0.51 -38.69
N LEU A 251 -27.91 0.54 -37.75
CA LEU A 251 -26.49 0.66 -38.09
C LEU A 251 -25.96 -0.59 -38.80
N LEU A 252 -26.37 -1.80 -38.38
CA LEU A 252 -26.05 -3.03 -39.10
C LEU A 252 -26.61 -3.04 -40.53
N ARG A 253 -27.81 -2.48 -40.74
CA ARG A 253 -28.40 -2.35 -42.07
C ARG A 253 -27.56 -1.46 -42.97
N ASP A 254 -27.03 -0.36 -42.45
CA ASP A 254 -26.12 0.52 -43.18
C ASP A 254 -24.84 -0.19 -43.60
N LEU A 255 -24.36 -1.13 -42.79
CA LEU A 255 -23.17 -1.93 -43.09
C LEU A 255 -23.38 -2.99 -44.17
N GLY A 256 -24.57 -3.05 -44.78
CA GLY A 256 -24.94 -4.08 -45.75
C GLY A 256 -25.31 -5.41 -45.10
N GLY A 257 -25.56 -5.42 -43.79
CA GLY A 257 -26.14 -6.55 -43.08
C GLY A 257 -27.64 -6.66 -43.35
N GLU A 258 -28.18 -7.86 -43.07
CA GLU A 258 -29.63 -8.15 -43.13
C GLU A 258 -30.15 -8.36 -41.69
N PRO A 259 -30.27 -7.30 -40.87
CA PRO A 259 -30.76 -7.43 -39.51
C PRO A 259 -32.23 -7.88 -39.50
N PRO A 260 -32.68 -8.59 -38.46
CA PRO A 260 -34.07 -9.01 -38.32
C PRO A 260 -35.01 -7.80 -38.27
N ALA A 261 -36.22 -7.98 -38.76
CA ALA A 261 -37.32 -7.05 -38.52
C ALA A 261 -37.61 -7.03 -37.01
N PHE A 262 -37.44 -5.86 -36.39
CA PHE A 262 -37.60 -5.68 -34.95
C PHE A 262 -38.98 -5.09 -34.63
N GLU A 263 -39.75 -5.82 -33.83
CA GLU A 263 -41.08 -5.43 -33.38
C GLU A 263 -41.12 -5.36 -31.86
N ALA A 264 -41.46 -4.20 -31.30
CA ALA A 264 -41.57 -4.02 -29.85
C ALA A 264 -43.02 -3.69 -29.46
N ASP A 265 -43.61 -4.55 -28.63
CA ASP A 265 -44.90 -4.35 -27.97
C ASP A 265 -44.68 -4.16 -26.47
N LEU A 266 -44.54 -2.91 -26.06
CA LEU A 266 -44.17 -2.54 -24.69
C LEU A 266 -45.39 -2.24 -23.80
N GLY A 267 -46.59 -2.09 -24.38
CA GLY A 267 -47.81 -1.72 -23.64
C GLY A 267 -47.59 -0.53 -22.69
N ARG A 268 -47.94 -0.71 -21.40
CA ARG A 268 -47.67 0.27 -20.32
C ARG A 268 -46.32 0.05 -19.61
N GLY A 269 -45.56 -0.96 -20.01
CA GLY A 269 -44.33 -1.40 -19.35
C GLY A 269 -43.05 -0.70 -19.83
N GLY A 270 -43.13 0.26 -20.75
CA GLY A 270 -41.96 0.96 -21.30
C GLY A 270 -41.06 1.63 -20.25
N THR A 271 -41.65 2.16 -19.18
CA THR A 271 -40.93 2.82 -18.08
C THR A 271 -40.36 1.85 -17.03
N THR A 272 -40.51 0.54 -17.24
CA THR A 272 -39.95 -0.48 -16.32
C THR A 272 -38.44 -0.32 -16.23
N SER A 273 -37.92 -0.20 -15.01
CA SER A 273 -36.49 -0.07 -14.79
C SER A 273 -35.79 -1.42 -15.05
N LEU A 274 -34.70 -1.35 -15.80
CA LEU A 274 -33.86 -2.48 -16.16
C LEU A 274 -32.39 -2.12 -15.93
N PRO A 275 -31.55 -3.11 -15.64
CA PRO A 275 -30.10 -2.96 -15.75
C PRO A 275 -29.74 -2.56 -17.19
N PRO A 276 -28.80 -1.60 -17.37
CA PRO A 276 -28.37 -1.18 -18.70
C PRO A 276 -27.69 -2.34 -19.45
N MET A 277 -27.82 -2.32 -20.79
CA MET A 277 -27.19 -3.29 -21.70
C MET A 277 -27.54 -4.75 -21.34
N LEU A 278 -28.82 -5.00 -21.09
CA LEU A 278 -29.33 -6.32 -20.78
C LEU A 278 -29.89 -7.00 -22.02
N LEU A 279 -30.60 -6.26 -22.87
CA LEU A 279 -31.25 -6.83 -24.06
C LEU A 279 -30.32 -6.80 -25.28
N LEU A 280 -29.53 -5.74 -25.46
CA LEU A 280 -28.64 -5.60 -26.62
C LEU A 280 -27.66 -6.78 -26.77
N PRO A 281 -26.97 -7.27 -25.71
CA PRO A 281 -26.06 -8.41 -25.84
C PRO A 281 -26.75 -9.69 -26.33
N LEU A 282 -28.01 -9.93 -25.95
CA LEU A 282 -28.78 -11.08 -26.43
C LEU A 282 -29.07 -10.98 -27.93
N VAL A 283 -29.35 -9.77 -28.43
CA VAL A 283 -29.54 -9.51 -29.86
C VAL A 283 -28.23 -9.69 -30.63
N GLN A 284 -27.12 -9.14 -30.12
CA GLN A 284 -25.80 -9.31 -30.74
C GLN A 284 -25.42 -10.79 -30.84
N ARG A 285 -25.58 -11.52 -29.74
CA ARG A 285 -25.32 -12.96 -29.68
C ARG A 285 -26.18 -13.74 -30.68
N ALA A 286 -27.46 -13.42 -30.81
CA ALA A 286 -28.35 -14.07 -31.78
C ALA A 286 -27.89 -13.88 -33.24
N LEU A 287 -27.33 -12.71 -33.56
CA LEU A 287 -26.81 -12.39 -34.90
C LEU A 287 -25.43 -12.98 -35.18
N GLN A 288 -24.64 -13.26 -34.14
CA GLN A 288 -23.36 -13.95 -34.29
C GLN A 288 -23.56 -15.45 -34.52
N LEU A 289 -24.53 -16.06 -33.83
CA LEU A 289 -24.83 -17.49 -33.93
C LEU A 289 -25.71 -17.85 -35.13
N GLY A 290 -26.44 -16.87 -35.67
CA GLY A 290 -27.49 -17.13 -36.66
C GLY A 290 -27.82 -15.93 -37.53
N ARG A 291 -28.88 -16.10 -38.33
CA ARG A 291 -29.46 -15.07 -39.18
C ARG A 291 -30.97 -15.06 -39.01
N PRO A 292 -31.48 -14.69 -37.82
CA PRO A 292 -32.91 -14.55 -37.61
C PRO A 292 -33.48 -13.47 -38.54
N THR A 293 -34.70 -13.68 -39.03
CA THR A 293 -35.38 -12.70 -39.90
C THR A 293 -36.35 -11.81 -39.11
N ARG A 294 -36.78 -12.28 -37.94
CA ARG A 294 -37.70 -11.55 -37.05
C ARG A 294 -37.21 -11.58 -35.60
N CYS A 295 -37.29 -10.43 -34.96
CA CYS A 295 -36.99 -10.23 -33.54
C CYS A 295 -38.17 -9.51 -32.91
N TRP A 296 -38.72 -10.04 -31.83
CA TRP A 296 -39.82 -9.39 -31.10
C TRP A 296 -39.52 -9.20 -29.63
N LEU A 297 -39.95 -8.07 -29.09
CA LEU A 297 -39.87 -7.75 -27.67
C LEU A 297 -41.28 -7.51 -27.14
N ARG A 298 -41.68 -8.25 -26.10
CA ARG A 298 -42.98 -8.11 -25.46
C ARG A 298 -42.80 -7.82 -23.97
N ALA A 299 -43.36 -6.71 -23.52
CA ALA A 299 -43.40 -6.39 -22.10
C ALA A 299 -44.48 -7.20 -21.37
N GLY A 300 -44.10 -7.90 -20.32
CA GLY A 300 -44.98 -8.66 -19.44
C GLY A 300 -44.20 -9.26 -18.27
N PRO A 301 -44.85 -9.89 -17.29
CA PRO A 301 -44.21 -10.77 -16.33
C PRO A 301 -44.36 -12.23 -16.82
N PRO A 302 -43.37 -12.81 -17.52
CA PRO A 302 -42.01 -12.33 -17.74
C PRO A 302 -41.81 -11.52 -19.04
N LEU A 303 -40.74 -10.70 -19.06
CA LEU A 303 -40.33 -9.91 -20.22
C LEU A 303 -39.77 -10.87 -21.27
N CYS A 304 -40.27 -10.80 -22.51
CA CYS A 304 -39.93 -11.78 -23.54
C CYS A 304 -39.21 -11.11 -24.72
N LEU A 305 -38.00 -11.57 -25.01
CA LEU A 305 -37.26 -11.26 -26.25
C LEU A 305 -37.16 -12.54 -27.08
N GLY A 306 -37.70 -12.56 -28.30
CA GLY A 306 -37.76 -13.76 -29.12
C GLY A 306 -37.23 -13.57 -30.54
N PHE A 307 -36.79 -14.67 -31.13
CA PHE A 307 -36.24 -14.77 -32.48
C PHE A 307 -36.88 -15.95 -33.22
N ASP A 308 -37.07 -15.82 -34.53
CA ASP A 308 -37.61 -16.84 -35.44
C ASP A 308 -36.57 -17.88 -35.89
N GLN A 309 -35.62 -18.20 -35.01
CA GLN A 309 -34.59 -19.20 -35.26
C GLN A 309 -34.40 -20.08 -34.03
N ALA A 310 -34.27 -21.40 -34.24
CA ALA A 310 -33.97 -22.37 -33.18
C ALA A 310 -32.47 -22.41 -32.85
N GLY A 311 -32.11 -22.95 -31.69
CA GLY A 311 -30.70 -23.20 -31.31
C GLY A 311 -29.94 -21.97 -30.83
N LEU A 312 -30.57 -20.79 -30.75
CA LEU A 312 -29.92 -19.58 -30.22
C LEU A 312 -29.78 -19.61 -28.69
N GLY A 313 -30.30 -20.64 -28.02
CA GLY A 313 -30.38 -20.77 -26.57
C GLY A 313 -29.30 -21.63 -25.93
N GLU A 314 -28.32 -22.14 -26.70
CA GLU A 314 -27.24 -22.97 -26.16
C GLU A 314 -26.42 -22.21 -25.12
N GLU A 315 -25.95 -22.91 -24.09
CA GLU A 315 -25.22 -22.30 -22.99
C GLU A 315 -23.76 -22.03 -23.39
N ASP A 316 -23.34 -20.76 -23.33
CA ASP A 316 -21.96 -20.34 -23.57
C ASP A 316 -21.47 -19.34 -22.50
N ALA A 317 -20.21 -18.90 -22.62
CA ALA A 317 -19.60 -17.98 -21.67
C ALA A 317 -20.32 -16.62 -21.58
N GLU A 318 -20.88 -16.13 -22.69
CA GLU A 318 -21.61 -14.85 -22.73
C GLU A 318 -22.95 -14.95 -21.99
N LEU A 319 -23.72 -16.01 -22.26
CA LEU A 319 -25.00 -16.26 -21.61
C LEU A 319 -24.82 -16.56 -20.10
N ALA A 320 -23.74 -17.27 -19.74
CA ALA A 320 -23.37 -17.52 -18.34
C ALA A 320 -23.04 -16.23 -17.59
N ALA A 321 -22.22 -15.34 -18.18
CA ALA A 321 -21.89 -14.04 -17.60
C ALA A 321 -23.14 -13.15 -17.43
N LEU A 322 -24.06 -13.18 -18.40
CA LEU A 322 -25.32 -12.45 -18.31
C LEU A 322 -26.21 -12.98 -17.18
N ARG A 323 -26.32 -14.31 -17.02
CA ARG A 323 -27.07 -14.95 -15.93
C ARG A 323 -26.50 -14.61 -14.56
N GLU A 324 -25.17 -14.63 -14.40
CA GLU A 324 -24.50 -14.26 -13.16
C GLU A 324 -24.81 -12.81 -12.77
N ARG A 325 -24.77 -11.89 -13.75
CA ARG A 325 -25.12 -10.48 -13.55
C ARG A 325 -26.58 -10.29 -13.13
N LEU A 326 -27.50 -11.08 -13.68
CA LEU A 326 -28.93 -11.05 -13.31
C LEU A 326 -29.19 -11.64 -11.91
N ALA A 327 -28.46 -12.70 -11.55
CA ALA A 327 -28.59 -13.34 -10.24
C ALA A 327 -28.24 -12.39 -9.09
N VAL A 328 -27.23 -11.52 -9.26
CA VAL A 328 -26.87 -10.46 -8.29
C VAL A 328 -28.02 -9.48 -8.06
N LEU A 329 -28.90 -9.31 -9.04
CA LEU A 329 -30.02 -8.36 -9.04
C LEU A 329 -31.36 -9.04 -8.68
N GLY A 330 -31.35 -10.33 -8.35
CA GLY A 330 -32.57 -11.09 -8.04
C GLY A 330 -33.44 -11.40 -9.26
N ALA A 331 -32.94 -11.21 -10.48
CA ALA A 331 -33.65 -11.52 -11.72
C ALA A 331 -33.21 -12.88 -12.30
N ARG A 332 -34.07 -13.54 -13.07
CA ARG A 332 -33.78 -14.83 -13.69
C ARG A 332 -34.00 -14.79 -15.20
N LEU A 333 -33.05 -15.34 -15.95
CA LEU A 333 -33.14 -15.53 -17.40
C LEU A 333 -33.40 -17.01 -17.72
N VAL A 334 -34.57 -17.29 -18.31
CA VAL A 334 -34.96 -18.61 -18.79
C VAL A 334 -34.96 -18.59 -20.32
N CYS A 335 -34.24 -19.52 -20.94
CA CYS A 335 -34.30 -19.69 -22.39
C CYS A 335 -35.23 -20.85 -22.74
N ARG A 336 -36.14 -20.63 -23.71
CA ARG A 336 -36.96 -21.67 -24.31
C ARG A 336 -36.70 -21.70 -25.80
N SER A 337 -36.10 -22.78 -26.28
CA SER A 337 -35.98 -23.04 -27.72
C SER A 337 -37.06 -24.03 -28.14
N GLY A 338 -37.84 -23.66 -29.15
CA GLY A 338 -38.86 -24.50 -29.77
C GLY A 338 -38.54 -24.74 -31.25
N PRO A 339 -39.38 -25.51 -31.97
CA PRO A 339 -39.20 -25.73 -33.40
C PRO A 339 -39.29 -24.40 -34.15
N GLY A 340 -38.15 -23.93 -34.69
CA GLY A 340 -38.05 -22.71 -35.49
C GLY A 340 -38.12 -21.39 -34.70
N ARG A 341 -38.01 -21.39 -33.37
CA ARG A 341 -37.94 -20.14 -32.59
C ARG A 341 -37.17 -20.29 -31.28
N THR A 342 -36.60 -19.19 -30.80
CA THR A 342 -35.95 -19.12 -29.49
C THR A 342 -36.46 -17.90 -28.74
N GLU A 343 -36.92 -18.11 -27.51
CA GLU A 343 -37.46 -17.06 -26.63
C GLU A 343 -36.62 -16.98 -25.35
N PHE A 344 -36.16 -15.78 -25.04
CA PHE A 344 -35.50 -15.40 -23.80
C PHE A 344 -36.52 -14.73 -22.90
N MET A 345 -36.83 -15.38 -21.78
CA MET A 345 -37.80 -14.92 -20.79
C MET A 345 -37.06 -14.40 -19.57
N LEU A 346 -37.26 -13.13 -19.25
CA LEU A 346 -36.70 -12.47 -18.07
C LEU A 346 -37.76 -12.29 -17.00
N GLU A 347 -37.53 -12.95 -15.87
CA GLU A 347 -38.28 -12.78 -14.63
C GLU A 347 -37.58 -11.69 -13.81
N LEU A 348 -38.20 -10.52 -13.75
CA LEU A 348 -37.76 -9.40 -12.93
C LEU A 348 -38.45 -9.49 -11.55
N PRO A 349 -37.78 -9.10 -10.46
CA PRO A 349 -38.33 -9.15 -9.09
C PRO A 349 -39.48 -8.17 -8.84
#